data_AF-A0A256ZXX7-F1
#
_entry.id   AF-A0A256ZXX7-F1
#
_cell.length_a   1.000
_cell.length_b   1.000
_cell.length_c   1.000
_cell.angle_alpha   90.00
_cell.angle_beta   90.00
_cell.angle_gamma   90.00
#
_symmetry.space_group_name_H-M   'P 1'
#
loop_
_entity.id
_entity.type
_entity.pdbx_description
1 polymer ?
#
loop_
_entity_poly.entity_id
_entity_poly.type
_entity_poly.pdbx_seq_one_letter_code
_entity_poly.pdbx_strand_id
1 'polypeptide(L)'
;MKLIEITNIVLIVIALILIVNLIQPISTITGNVLYNIDTSEPRCLFNNMGDLREIPIDKCCYEIQKQLRCKSTNELLDLKCYTSETSERYYLINYKTFSYCKKEGYHVKLK
;
A
#
# COMPACT_ATOMS: atom_id res chain seq x y z
N MET A 1 36.00 31.25 31.67
CA MET A 1 35.21 30.10 32.19
C MET A 1 33.75 30.16 31.79
N LYS A 2 33.02 31.26 32.05
CA LYS A 2 31.57 31.38 31.74
C LYS A 2 31.19 31.09 30.28
N LEU A 3 32.04 31.45 29.31
CA LEU A 3 31.75 31.23 27.89
C LEU A 3 31.67 29.72 27.54
N ILE A 4 32.60 28.93 28.09
CA ILE A 4 32.68 27.48 27.84
C ILE A 4 31.51 26.76 28.51
N GLU A 5 31.11 27.20 29.71
CA GLU A 5 29.95 26.67 30.42
C GLU A 5 28.64 26.94 29.66
N ILE A 6 28.47 28.15 29.12
CA ILE A 6 27.30 28.50 28.30
C ILE A 6 27.27 27.65 27.02
N THR A 7 28.40 27.51 26.33
CA THR A 7 28.48 26.69 25.11
C THR A 7 28.13 25.23 25.38
N ASN A 8 28.63 24.66 26.49
CA ASN A 8 28.30 23.28 26.86
C ASN A 8 26.82 23.09 27.19
N ILE A 9 26.19 24.04 27.88
CA ILE A 9 24.75 23.97 28.18
C ILE A 9 23.93 24.02 26.88
N VAL A 10 24.29 24.90 25.94
CA VAL A 10 23.60 24.99 24.64
C VAL A 10 23.75 23.69 23.85
N LEU A 11 24.93 23.08 23.85
CA LEU A 11 25.17 21.78 23.19
C LEU A 11 24.35 20.65 23.81
N ILE A 12 24.22 20.61 25.14
CA ILE A 12 23.40 19.62 25.84
C ILE A 12 21.92 19.77 25.47
N VAL A 13 21.42 21.00 25.41
CA VAL A 13 20.02 21.28 25.03
C VAL A 13 19.76 20.85 23.57
N ILE A 14 20.67 21.15 22.64
CA ILE A 14 20.53 20.74 21.24
C ILE A 14 20.56 19.20 21.11
N ALA A 15 21.45 18.53 21.84
CA ALA A 15 21.54 17.07 21.84
C ALA A 15 20.25 16.42 22.35
N LEU A 16 19.65 16.96 23.43
CA LEU A 16 18.37 16.49 23.95
C LEU A 16 17.23 16.68 22.92
N ILE A 17 17.17 17.83 22.24
CA ILE A 17 16.18 18.10 21.18
C ILE A 17 16.32 17.09 20.04
N LEU A 18 17.55 16.76 19.62
CA LEU A 18 17.81 15.78 18.58
C LEU A 18 17.39 14.37 19.00
N ILE A 19 17.64 13.97 20.25
CA ILE A 19 17.22 12.67 20.79
C ILE A 19 15.69 12.57 20.85
N VAL A 20 14.99 13.62 21.27
CA VAL A 20 13.52 13.65 21.29
C VAL A 20 12.96 13.53 19.86
N ASN A 21 13.52 14.26 18.90
CA ASN A 21 13.13 14.15 17.48
C ASN A 21 13.40 12.75 16.88
N LEU A 22 14.41 12.03 17.39
CA LEU A 22 14.72 10.67 16.94
C LEU A 22 13.72 9.64 17.48
N ILE A 23 13.30 9.78 18.74
CA ILE A 23 12.40 8.82 19.40
C ILE A 23 10.93 9.09 19.02
N GLN A 24 10.59 10.36 18.80
CA GLN A 24 9.26 10.78 18.35
C GLN A 24 9.42 11.60 17.07
N PRO A 25 9.35 10.99 15.88
CA PRO A 25 9.16 11.76 14.67
C PRO A 25 7.84 12.54 14.81
N ILE A 26 7.93 13.84 15.08
CA ILE A 26 6.79 14.77 15.26
C ILE A 26 5.88 14.76 14.02
N SER A 27 6.44 14.34 12.89
CA SER A 27 5.67 13.90 11.76
C SER A 27 5.59 12.36 11.77
N THR A 28 4.46 11.83 12.25
CA THR A 28 3.92 10.60 11.66
C THR A 28 3.59 10.94 10.21
N ILE A 29 4.59 10.99 9.35
CA ILE A 29 4.39 10.78 7.93
C ILE A 29 4.02 9.32 7.83
N THR A 30 2.74 9.02 8.07
CA THR A 30 2.05 7.97 7.34
C THR A 30 2.22 8.36 5.89
N GLY A 31 3.36 7.97 5.33
CA GLY A 31 3.60 8.00 3.91
C GLY A 31 2.60 7.02 3.33
N ASN A 32 1.40 7.52 3.02
CA ASN A 32 0.75 7.09 1.81
C ASN A 32 1.76 7.41 0.72
N VAL A 33 2.65 6.45 0.47
CA VAL A 33 3.42 6.43 -0.75
C VAL A 33 2.36 6.18 -1.81
N LEU A 34 1.73 7.28 -2.23
CA LEU A 34 1.20 7.44 -3.57
C LEU A 34 2.41 7.30 -4.48
N TYR A 35 2.91 6.07 -4.61
CA TYR A 35 3.74 5.65 -5.71
C TYR A 35 2.93 6.06 -6.91
N ASN A 36 3.45 7.04 -7.64
CA ASN A 36 3.14 7.31 -9.02
C ASN A 36 2.79 5.97 -9.67
N ILE A 37 1.50 5.71 -9.88
CA ILE A 37 0.99 4.38 -10.20
C ILE A 37 1.41 4.11 -11.64
N ASP A 38 2.63 3.61 -11.78
CA ASP A 38 3.11 3.13 -13.05
C ASP A 38 2.34 1.85 -13.33
N THR A 39 1.40 1.94 -14.26
CA THR A 39 0.60 0.83 -14.78
C THR A 39 1.47 -0.12 -15.64
N SER A 40 2.79 0.10 -15.67
CA SER A 40 3.76 -0.76 -16.33
C SER A 40 3.87 -2.15 -15.68
N GLU A 41 3.66 -2.29 -14.37
CA GLU A 41 3.88 -3.54 -13.63
C GLU A 41 2.56 -4.21 -13.16
N PRO A 42 2.50 -5.56 -13.04
CA PRO A 42 1.36 -6.25 -12.45
C PRO A 42 1.20 -5.84 -10.97
N ARG A 43 0.02 -5.31 -10.62
CA ARG A 43 -0.30 -4.88 -9.24
C ARG A 43 -1.62 -5.45 -8.75
N CYS A 44 -1.72 -5.61 -7.45
CA CYS A 44 -2.92 -6.11 -6.79
C CYS A 44 -3.12 -5.45 -5.43
N LEU A 45 -4.29 -4.85 -5.24
CA LEU A 45 -4.68 -4.22 -3.98
C LEU A 45 -5.87 -4.98 -3.39
N PHE A 46 -5.85 -5.21 -2.10
CA PHE A 46 -6.95 -5.77 -1.35
C PHE A 46 -7.57 -4.69 -0.48
N ASN A 47 -8.87 -4.43 -0.68
CA ASN A 47 -9.66 -3.60 0.20
C ASN A 47 -10.32 -4.48 1.27
N ASN A 48 -10.05 -4.17 2.53
CA ASN A 48 -10.76 -4.74 3.66
C ASN A 48 -11.46 -3.63 4.44
N MET A 49 -12.76 -3.42 4.16
CA MET A 49 -13.59 -2.47 4.93
C MET A 49 -13.02 -1.04 4.95
N GLY A 50 -12.43 -0.60 3.82
CA GLY A 50 -11.84 0.72 3.65
C GLY A 50 -10.32 0.76 3.80
N ASP A 51 -9.69 -0.30 4.29
CA ASP A 51 -8.23 -0.43 4.36
C ASP A 51 -7.69 -1.09 3.09
N LEU A 52 -7.07 -0.28 2.23
CA LEU A 52 -6.52 -0.72 0.96
C LEU A 52 -5.04 -1.03 1.10
N ARG A 53 -4.67 -2.30 0.88
CA ARG A 53 -3.28 -2.76 1.00
C ARG A 53 -2.82 -3.49 -0.26
N GLU A 54 -1.60 -3.22 -0.68
CA GLU A 54 -0.95 -3.99 -1.74
C GLU A 54 -0.58 -5.38 -1.23
N ILE A 55 -0.85 -6.40 -2.05
CA ILE A 55 -0.53 -7.79 -1.73
C ILE A 55 0.37 -8.40 -2.81
N PRO A 56 1.25 -9.35 -2.46
CA PRO A 56 2.07 -10.05 -3.44
C PRO A 56 1.22 -10.71 -4.54
N ILE A 57 1.69 -10.65 -5.78
CA ILE A 57 0.94 -11.10 -6.96
C ILE A 57 0.60 -12.59 -6.88
N ASP A 58 1.55 -13.43 -6.45
CA ASP A 58 1.33 -14.88 -6.31
C ASP A 58 0.15 -15.19 -5.40
N LYS A 59 0.10 -14.49 -4.25
CA LYS A 59 -1.03 -14.59 -3.31
C LYS A 59 -2.30 -14.01 -3.92
N CYS A 60 -2.20 -12.91 -4.64
CA CYS A 60 -3.34 -12.27 -5.30
C CYS A 60 -4.01 -13.22 -6.29
N CYS A 61 -3.27 -13.88 -7.18
CA CYS A 61 -3.83 -14.79 -8.18
C CYS A 61 -4.69 -15.90 -7.54
N TYR A 62 -4.21 -16.47 -6.43
CA TYR A 62 -4.95 -17.46 -5.67
C TYR A 62 -6.23 -16.88 -5.05
N GLU A 63 -6.19 -15.68 -4.47
CA GLU A 63 -7.35 -15.06 -3.83
C GLU A 63 -8.40 -14.55 -4.84
N ILE A 64 -7.97 -13.98 -5.98
CA ILE A 64 -8.90 -13.50 -7.01
C ILE A 64 -9.60 -14.67 -7.73
N GLN A 65 -8.96 -15.83 -7.85
CA GLN A 65 -9.60 -17.03 -8.40
C GLN A 65 -10.77 -17.50 -7.53
N LYS A 66 -10.69 -17.30 -6.21
CA LYS A 66 -11.80 -17.61 -5.29
C LYS A 66 -12.95 -16.63 -5.41
N GLN A 67 -12.73 -15.44 -5.99
CA GLN A 67 -13.80 -14.48 -6.20
C GLN A 67 -14.72 -14.94 -7.32
N LEU A 68 -16.00 -14.66 -7.17
CA LEU A 68 -17.00 -15.11 -8.13
C LEU A 68 -16.94 -14.31 -9.44
N ARG A 69 -16.53 -13.04 -9.38
CA ARG A 69 -16.58 -12.10 -10.52
C ARG A 69 -15.47 -11.06 -10.45
N CYS A 70 -14.90 -10.73 -11.61
CA CYS A 70 -14.13 -9.53 -11.83
C CYS A 70 -14.83 -8.67 -12.90
N LYS A 71 -15.00 -7.37 -12.62
CA LYS A 71 -15.56 -6.38 -13.57
C LYS A 71 -14.60 -5.22 -13.79
N SER A 72 -14.68 -4.61 -14.96
CA SER A 72 -14.00 -3.33 -15.23
C SER A 72 -14.48 -2.25 -14.27
N THR A 73 -13.56 -1.40 -13.82
CA THR A 73 -13.86 -0.29 -12.91
C THR A 73 -13.07 0.95 -13.30
N ASN A 74 -13.58 2.12 -12.93
CA ASN A 74 -12.87 3.41 -13.06
C ASN A 74 -12.13 3.77 -11.76
N GLU A 75 -11.94 2.79 -10.86
CA GLU A 75 -11.16 2.96 -9.63
C GLU A 75 -9.63 2.95 -9.93
N LEU A 76 -8.80 2.85 -8.89
CA LEU A 76 -7.34 2.93 -8.94
C LEU A 76 -6.66 1.97 -9.93
N LEU A 77 -7.30 0.84 -10.26
CA LEU A 77 -6.84 -0.18 -11.20
C LEU A 77 -7.99 -0.65 -12.09
N ASP A 78 -7.66 -1.31 -13.20
CA ASP A 78 -8.60 -1.63 -14.28
C ASP A 78 -9.78 -2.53 -13.89
N LEU A 79 -9.57 -3.47 -12.96
CA LEU A 79 -10.52 -4.53 -12.64
C LEU A 79 -10.77 -4.63 -11.14
N LYS A 80 -12.04 -4.76 -10.77
CA LYS A 80 -12.51 -5.03 -9.41
C LYS A 80 -13.04 -6.46 -9.32
N CYS A 81 -12.41 -7.28 -8.49
CA CYS A 81 -12.78 -8.66 -8.22
C CYS A 81 -13.43 -8.81 -6.85
N TYR A 82 -14.61 -9.41 -6.80
CA TYR A 82 -15.39 -9.56 -5.59
C TYR A 82 -16.28 -10.80 -5.62
N THR A 83 -16.70 -11.23 -4.44
CA THR A 83 -17.71 -12.28 -4.29
C THR A 83 -19.12 -11.73 -4.52
N SER A 84 -19.41 -10.50 -4.07
CA SER A 84 -20.68 -9.79 -4.29
C SER A 84 -20.41 -8.32 -4.66
N GLU A 85 -21.27 -7.73 -5.50
CA GLU A 85 -21.17 -6.32 -5.91
C GLU A 85 -21.26 -5.35 -4.72
N THR A 86 -21.96 -5.76 -3.67
CA THR A 86 -22.11 -5.02 -2.41
C THR A 86 -21.05 -5.34 -1.36
N SER A 87 -20.07 -6.19 -1.68
CA SER A 87 -19.04 -6.60 -0.73
C SER A 87 -18.09 -5.45 -0.41
N GLU A 88 -17.94 -5.13 0.86
CA GLU A 88 -16.92 -4.20 1.37
C GLU A 88 -15.49 -4.76 1.24
N ARG A 89 -15.37 -6.06 0.99
CA ARG A 89 -14.11 -6.75 0.70
C ARG A 89 -14.00 -7.05 -0.78
N TYR A 90 -12.96 -6.53 -1.41
CA TYR A 90 -12.71 -6.75 -2.83
C TYR A 90 -11.23 -6.59 -3.16
N TYR A 91 -10.87 -7.06 -4.34
CA TYR A 91 -9.53 -6.93 -4.89
C TYR A 91 -9.57 -5.99 -6.09
N LEU A 92 -8.58 -5.13 -6.22
CA LEU A 92 -8.33 -4.33 -7.41
C LEU A 92 -7.09 -4.88 -8.09
N ILE A 93 -7.18 -5.15 -9.38
CA ILE A 93 -6.08 -5.65 -10.20
C ILE A 93 -6.05 -4.90 -11.52
N ASN A 94 -4.87 -4.77 -12.14
CA ASN A 94 -4.78 -4.29 -13.52
C ASN A 94 -4.87 -5.46 -14.52
N TYR A 95 -5.01 -5.13 -15.81
CA TYR A 95 -5.06 -6.13 -16.88
C TYR A 95 -3.78 -6.99 -16.95
N LYS A 96 -2.64 -6.44 -16.53
CA LYS A 96 -1.37 -7.18 -16.47
C LYS A 96 -1.39 -8.27 -15.42
N THR A 97 -1.86 -7.98 -14.21
CA THR A 97 -2.08 -9.00 -13.16
C THR A 97 -3.06 -10.06 -13.63
N PHE A 98 -4.17 -9.67 -14.27
CA PHE A 98 -5.11 -10.62 -14.82
C PHE A 98 -4.48 -11.56 -15.86
N SER A 99 -3.65 -11.00 -16.76
CA SER A 99 -2.92 -11.75 -17.78
C SER A 99 -1.86 -12.66 -17.17
N TYR A 100 -1.13 -12.17 -16.17
CA TYR A 100 -0.14 -12.93 -15.40
C TYR A 100 -0.79 -14.15 -14.74
N CYS A 101 -1.87 -13.95 -13.99
CA CYS A 101 -2.57 -15.05 -13.32
C CYS A 101 -3.08 -16.11 -14.32
N LYS A 102 -3.57 -15.70 -15.49
CA LYS A 102 -3.95 -16.66 -16.54
C LYS A 102 -2.76 -17.45 -17.08
N LYS A 103 -1.61 -16.80 -17.28
CA LYS A 103 -0.38 -17.44 -17.75
C LYS A 103 0.14 -18.47 -16.76
N GLU A 104 0.02 -18.18 -15.46
CA GLU A 104 0.38 -19.09 -14.36
C GLU A 104 -0.67 -20.21 -14.13
N GLY A 105 -1.75 -20.25 -14.92
CA GLY A 105 -2.76 -21.31 -14.88
C GLY A 105 -3.95 -21.06 -13.95
N TYR A 106 -4.10 -19.86 -13.39
CA TYR A 106 -5.26 -19.51 -12.55
C TYR A 106 -6.50 -19.22 -13.40
N HIS A 107 -7.66 -19.71 -12.92
CA HIS A 107 -8.94 -19.60 -13.63
C HIS A 107 -9.76 -18.37 -13.20
N VAL A 108 -9.23 -17.18 -13.48
CA VAL A 108 -9.89 -15.91 -13.13
C VAL A 108 -11.00 -15.59 -14.15
N LYS A 109 -12.22 -15.34 -13.66
CA LYS A 109 -13.41 -15.07 -14.49
C LYS A 109 -13.71 -13.58 -14.61
N LEU A 110 -13.70 -13.09 -15.84
CA LEU A 110 -14.21 -11.76 -16.20
C LEU A 110 -15.71 -11.85 -16.46
N LYS A 111 -16.51 -10.93 -15.92
CA LYS A 111 -17.96 -10.85 -16.19
C LYS A 111 -18.36 -9.50 -16.76
#